data_AF-A0A0C3AQA2-F1
#
_entry.id   AF-A0A0C3AQA2-F1
#
_cell.length_a   1.000
_cell.length_b   1.000
_cell.length_c   1.000
_cell.angle_alpha   90.00
_cell.angle_beta   90.00
_cell.angle_gamma   90.00
#
_symmetry.space_group_name_H-M   'P 1'
#
loop_
_entity.id
_entity.type
_entity.pdbx_description
1 polymer ?
#
loop_
_entity_poly.entity_id
_entity_poly.type
_entity_poly.pdbx_seq_one_letter_code
_entity_poly.pdbx_strand_id
1 'polypeptide(L)'
;MLDRSTPADADTSSSTIQPTTINAPVPPPLPSTQAEPIPMDGQVTGTGNTNGSSLVVTCPLCLGDTVALTSTLCGHVFCKECITAAIRHKPECPVCRAFTHIRSLHPIFLNIITS
;
A
#
# COMPACT_ATOMS: atom_id res chain seq x y z
N MET A 1 16.25 -50.92 46.98
CA MET A 1 15.86 -51.72 45.80
C MET A 1 14.59 -51.06 45.29
N LEU A 2 14.66 -50.11 44.33
CA LEU A 2 14.38 -50.34 42.89
C LEU A 2 13.25 -51.38 42.70
N ASP A 3 12.12 -51.15 42.07
CA ASP A 3 11.78 -50.34 40.89
C ASP A 3 10.22 -50.28 40.86
N ARG A 4 9.58 -49.12 40.68
CA ARG A 4 8.96 -48.66 39.42
C ARG A 4 8.05 -49.70 38.74
N SER A 5 6.79 -49.36 38.50
CA SER A 5 6.01 -49.80 37.35
C SER A 5 4.69 -49.02 37.25
N THR A 6 4.69 -47.99 36.40
CA THR A 6 3.50 -47.33 35.82
C THR A 6 2.90 -48.22 34.73
N PRO A 7 1.58 -48.30 34.58
CA PRO A 7 0.97 -48.74 33.33
C PRO A 7 0.31 -47.54 32.64
N ALA A 8 0.95 -47.03 31.58
CA ALA A 8 0.35 -46.02 30.72
C ALA A 8 0.93 -46.14 29.30
N ASP A 9 0.61 -47.23 28.62
CA ASP A 9 0.82 -47.33 27.18
C ASP A 9 -0.55 -47.42 26.52
N ALA A 10 -1.07 -46.24 26.16
CA ALA A 10 -2.21 -46.09 25.28
C ALA A 10 -1.71 -46.22 23.84
N ASP A 11 -2.04 -47.34 23.20
CA ASP A 11 -1.82 -47.60 21.78
C ASP A 11 -2.49 -46.50 20.93
N THR A 12 -1.68 -45.49 20.57
CA THR A 12 -2.06 -44.47 19.61
C THR A 12 -1.99 -45.09 18.22
N SER A 13 -3.16 -45.44 17.70
CA SER A 13 -3.33 -45.94 16.33
C SER A 13 -2.82 -44.90 15.33
N SER A 14 -1.59 -45.11 14.85
CA SER A 14 -0.93 -44.25 13.88
C SER A 14 -1.57 -44.43 12.50
N SER A 15 -2.63 -43.67 12.25
CA SER A 15 -3.22 -43.57 10.91
C SER A 15 -2.31 -42.70 10.05
N THR A 16 -1.47 -43.33 9.24
CA THR A 16 -0.70 -42.68 8.17
C THR A 16 -1.67 -42.09 7.14
N ILE A 17 -2.03 -40.82 7.30
CA ILE A 17 -2.68 -40.03 6.25
C ILE A 17 -1.60 -39.71 5.21
N GLN A 18 -1.63 -40.42 4.08
CA GLN A 18 -0.80 -40.07 2.93
C GLN A 18 -1.32 -38.75 2.34
N PRO A 19 -0.45 -37.76 2.05
CA PRO A 19 -0.88 -36.58 1.30
C PRO A 19 -1.13 -36.99 -0.16
N THR A 20 -2.39 -37.14 -0.54
CA THR A 20 -2.78 -37.23 -1.95
C THR A 20 -2.57 -35.87 -2.60
N THR A 21 -1.46 -35.72 -3.32
CA THR A 21 -1.21 -34.62 -4.25
C THR A 21 -2.25 -34.68 -5.37
N ILE A 22 -3.31 -33.90 -5.22
CA ILE A 22 -4.23 -33.55 -6.30
C ILE A 22 -3.44 -32.74 -7.34
N ASN A 23 -3.00 -33.41 -8.40
CA ASN A 23 -2.50 -32.76 -9.61
C ASN A 23 -3.64 -31.95 -10.23
N ALA A 24 -3.71 -30.66 -9.89
CA ALA A 24 -4.59 -29.72 -10.56
C ALA A 24 -4.10 -29.50 -12.01
N PRO A 25 -4.99 -29.48 -13.02
CA PRO A 25 -4.62 -29.14 -14.38
C PRO A 25 -4.04 -27.73 -14.43
N VAL A 26 -2.81 -27.60 -14.93
CA VAL A 26 -2.21 -26.28 -15.22
C VAL A 26 -3.09 -25.58 -16.26
N PRO A 27 -3.61 -24.37 -16.00
CA PRO A 27 -4.38 -23.63 -16.99
C PRO A 27 -3.48 -23.29 -18.20
N PRO A 28 -4.02 -23.26 -19.42
CA PRO A 28 -3.25 -22.87 -20.60
C PRO A 28 -2.70 -21.45 -20.42
N PRO A 29 -1.49 -21.15 -20.93
CA PRO A 29 -0.95 -19.80 -20.87
C PRO A 29 -1.90 -18.84 -21.60
N LEU A 30 -2.30 -17.76 -20.92
CA LEU A 30 -3.08 -16.69 -21.55
C LEU A 30 -2.31 -16.16 -22.77
N PRO A 31 -2.98 -15.88 -23.90
CA PRO A 31 -2.33 -15.25 -25.03
C PRO A 31 -1.79 -13.88 -24.60
N SER A 32 -0.49 -13.69 -24.82
CA SER A 32 0.20 -12.41 -24.64
C SER A 32 -0.36 -11.41 -25.64
N THR A 33 -1.46 -10.74 -25.30
CA THR A 33 -1.88 -9.53 -26.01
C THR A 33 -0.81 -8.50 -25.71
N GLN A 34 0.05 -8.26 -26.69
CA GLN A 34 0.92 -7.10 -26.70
C GLN A 34 -0.02 -5.88 -26.60
N ALA A 35 0.01 -5.21 -25.45
CA ALA A 35 -0.68 -3.94 -25.30
C ALA A 35 0.02 -2.96 -26.24
N GLU A 36 -0.64 -2.59 -27.33
CA GLU A 36 -0.18 -1.45 -28.11
C GLU A 36 -0.22 -0.21 -27.20
N PRO A 37 0.85 0.60 -27.16
CA PRO A 37 0.84 1.83 -26.41
C PRO A 37 -0.27 2.72 -26.98
N ILE A 38 -1.23 3.08 -26.12
CA ILE A 38 -2.24 4.09 -26.44
C ILE A 38 -1.47 5.38 -26.80
N PRO A 39 -1.66 5.97 -27.99
CA PRO A 39 -1.15 7.30 -28.28
C PRO A 39 -1.94 8.27 -27.41
N MET A 40 -1.37 8.67 -26.28
CA MET A 40 -1.90 9.76 -25.49
C MET A 40 -1.27 11.05 -26.00
N ASP A 41 -1.91 11.66 -27.00
CA ASP A 41 -1.65 13.04 -27.42
C ASP A 41 -2.28 14.00 -26.37
N GLY A 42 -1.90 13.81 -25.12
CA GLY A 42 -2.34 14.64 -24.00
C GLY A 42 -1.43 15.84 -23.89
N GLN A 43 -1.77 16.92 -24.59
CA GLN A 43 -1.22 18.25 -24.34
C GLN A 43 -1.44 18.62 -22.86
N VAL A 44 -0.42 18.40 -22.02
CA VAL A 44 -0.32 19.00 -20.70
C VAL A 44 -0.15 20.51 -20.92
N THR A 45 -1.25 21.25 -20.91
CA THR A 45 -1.24 22.71 -20.87
C THR A 45 -0.86 23.16 -19.46
N GLY A 46 0.41 23.04 -19.13
CA GLY A 46 1.04 23.76 -18.02
C GLY A 46 1.44 25.16 -18.49
N THR A 47 0.47 25.99 -18.88
CA THR A 47 0.74 27.40 -19.19
C THR A 47 0.87 28.17 -17.89
N GLY A 48 2.09 28.25 -17.37
CA GLY A 48 2.44 29.04 -16.20
C GLY A 48 3.72 29.84 -16.44
N ASN A 49 3.63 30.92 -17.22
CA ASN A 49 4.66 31.96 -17.19
C ASN A 49 4.46 32.77 -15.91
N THR A 50 5.16 32.41 -14.82
CA THR A 50 5.24 33.25 -13.63
C THR A 50 6.70 33.49 -13.28
N ASN A 51 7.17 34.71 -13.54
CA ASN A 51 8.46 35.23 -13.10
C ASN A 51 8.45 35.43 -11.57
N GLY A 52 8.42 34.32 -10.85
CA GLY A 52 8.35 34.20 -9.40
C GLY A 52 8.07 32.75 -9.05
N SER A 53 9.01 32.08 -8.38
CA SER A 53 8.98 30.64 -8.09
C SER A 53 7.89 30.29 -7.07
N SER A 54 6.63 30.25 -7.49
CA SER A 54 5.53 29.80 -6.64
C SER A 54 5.61 28.28 -6.50
N LEU A 55 5.88 27.79 -5.29
CA LEU A 55 5.90 26.35 -5.01
C LEU A 55 4.46 25.85 -4.95
N VAL A 56 4.01 25.23 -6.03
CA VAL A 56 2.70 24.58 -6.09
C VAL A 56 2.86 23.13 -5.65
N VAL A 57 2.31 22.79 -4.48
CA VAL A 57 2.21 21.40 -4.01
C VAL A 57 0.76 20.94 -4.24
N THR A 58 0.59 19.82 -4.94
CA THR A 58 -0.73 19.27 -5.25
C THR A 58 -0.93 17.92 -4.57
N CYS A 59 -2.17 17.60 -4.20
CA CYS A 59 -2.47 16.30 -3.62
C CYS A 59 -2.66 15.25 -4.72
N PRO A 60 -2.00 14.09 -4.68
CA PRO A 60 -2.17 13.06 -5.71
C PRO A 60 -3.53 12.37 -5.69
N LEU A 61 -4.34 12.56 -4.63
CA LEU A 61 -5.66 11.94 -4.51
C LEU A 61 -6.79 12.82 -5.06
N CYS A 62 -6.75 14.13 -4.80
CA CYS A 62 -7.81 15.05 -5.24
C CYS A 62 -7.37 16.01 -6.34
N LEU A 63 -6.07 16.07 -6.66
CA LEU A 63 -5.46 16.97 -7.64
C LEU A 63 -5.69 18.47 -7.38
N GLY A 64 -6.22 18.83 -6.20
CA GLY A 64 -6.49 20.20 -5.78
C GLY A 64 -5.38 20.79 -4.91
N ASP A 65 -5.60 22.06 -4.55
CA ASP A 65 -4.72 22.81 -3.67
C ASP A 65 -4.65 22.16 -2.29
N THR A 66 -3.43 21.96 -1.81
CA THR A 66 -3.19 21.26 -0.55
C THR A 66 -3.31 22.21 0.63
N VAL A 67 -4.54 22.51 1.03
CA VAL A 67 -4.78 23.09 2.37
C VAL A 67 -4.36 22.02 3.39
N ALA A 68 -3.44 22.38 4.29
CA ALA A 68 -2.89 21.48 5.31
C ALA A 68 -2.25 20.19 4.74
N LEU A 69 -1.10 20.34 4.07
CA LEU A 69 -0.24 19.21 3.69
C LEU A 69 0.03 18.32 4.89
N THR A 70 -0.06 17.01 4.69
CA THR A 70 0.12 16.00 5.73
C THR A 70 0.94 14.85 5.17
N SER A 71 2.04 14.50 5.84
CA SER A 71 2.84 13.33 5.53
C SER A 71 2.45 12.11 6.37
N THR A 72 2.71 10.95 5.79
CA THR A 72 2.78 9.67 6.51
C THR A 72 4.22 9.42 6.99
N LEU A 73 4.43 8.43 7.87
CA LEU A 73 5.78 8.04 8.30
C LEU A 73 6.66 7.48 7.18
N CYS A 74 6.05 6.98 6.09
CA CYS A 74 6.78 6.56 4.91
C CYS A 74 7.16 7.73 3.98
N GLY A 75 6.82 8.97 4.32
CA GLY A 75 7.25 10.18 3.62
C GLY A 75 6.36 10.66 2.47
N HIS A 76 5.28 9.94 2.14
CA HIS A 76 4.34 10.38 1.11
C HIS A 76 3.41 11.46 1.67
N VAL A 77 3.11 12.47 0.84
CA VAL A 77 2.40 13.70 1.25
C VAL A 77 1.07 13.84 0.51
N PHE A 78 0.04 14.27 1.24
CA PHE A 78 -1.32 14.43 0.75
C PHE A 78 -2.01 15.63 1.43
N CYS A 79 -3.20 16.00 0.96
CA CYS A 79 -4.10 16.85 1.72
C CYS A 79 -4.61 16.11 2.97
N LYS A 80 -4.76 16.81 4.11
CA LYS A 80 -5.20 16.20 5.39
C LYS A 80 -6.48 15.38 5.25
N GLU A 81 -7.48 15.91 4.55
CA GLU A 81 -8.78 15.27 4.36
C GLU A 81 -8.64 13.96 3.57
N CYS A 82 -7.88 14.02 2.48
CA CYS A 82 -7.63 12.92 1.56
C CYS A 82 -6.95 11.73 2.27
N ILE A 83 -5.85 11.99 2.98
CA ILE A 83 -5.13 10.90 3.68
C ILE A 83 -5.91 10.37 4.87
N THR A 84 -6.66 11.22 5.57
CA THR A 84 -7.53 10.81 6.66
C THR A 84 -8.63 9.87 6.17
N ALA A 85 -9.28 10.20 5.05
CA ALA A 85 -10.30 9.35 4.44
C ALA A 85 -9.71 8.03 3.96
N ALA A 86 -8.54 8.07 3.30
CA ALA A 86 -7.86 6.87 2.83
C ALA A 86 -7.53 5.90 3.97
N ILE A 87 -6.92 6.38 5.05
CA ILE A 87 -6.54 5.54 6.21
C ILE A 87 -7.76 4.97 6.94
N ARG A 88 -8.87 5.72 6.98
CA ARG A 88 -10.14 5.22 7.55
C ARG A 88 -10.72 4.08 6.72
N HIS A 89 -10.51 4.10 5.40
CA HIS A 89 -10.93 3.01 4.53
C HIS A 89 -10.00 1.81 4.62
N LYS A 90 -8.69 2.04 4.56
CA LYS A 90 -7.66 1.01 4.69
C LYS A 90 -6.41 1.61 5.35
N PRO A 91 -5.89 1.03 6.45
CA PRO A 91 -4.77 1.60 7.22
C PRO A 91 -3.41 1.42 6.52
N GLU A 92 -3.29 1.88 5.29
CA GLU A 92 -2.09 1.83 4.46
C GLU A 92 -1.89 3.13 3.69
N CYS A 93 -0.64 3.41 3.32
CA CYS A 93 -0.31 4.53 2.44
C CYS A 93 -0.86 4.27 1.02
N PRO A 94 -1.59 5.22 0.41
CA PRO A 94 -2.11 5.08 -0.96
C PRO A 94 -1.04 4.86 -2.05
N VAL A 95 0.21 5.24 -1.77
CA VAL A 95 1.31 5.16 -2.75
C VAL A 95 2.13 3.88 -2.56
N CYS A 96 2.71 3.67 -1.38
CA CYS A 96 3.62 2.54 -1.15
C CYS A 96 3.02 1.39 -0.33
N ARG A 97 1.76 1.49 0.09
CA ARG A 97 1.05 0.47 0.89
C ARG A 97 1.68 0.16 2.26
N ALA A 98 2.63 0.97 2.72
CA ALA A 98 3.15 0.87 4.07
C ALA A 98 2.03 1.09 5.09
N PHE A 99 1.98 0.27 6.14
CA PHE A 99 0.99 0.42 7.21
C PHE A 99 1.06 1.83 7.80
N THR A 100 -0.08 2.50 7.84
CA THR A 100 -0.16 3.90 8.30
C THR A 100 -1.32 4.05 9.25
N HIS A 101 -1.05 4.64 10.42
CA HIS A 101 -2.06 4.90 11.42
C HIS A 101 -2.51 6.37 11.38
N ILE A 102 -3.76 6.66 11.72
CA ILE A 102 -4.28 8.04 11.69
C ILE A 102 -3.52 8.98 12.64
N ARG A 103 -3.00 8.44 13.75
CA ARG A 103 -2.20 9.18 14.73
C ARG A 103 -0.75 9.38 14.30
N SER A 104 -0.29 8.67 13.27
CA SER A 104 1.08 8.81 12.74
C SER A 104 1.18 9.81 11.59
N LEU A 105 0.08 10.51 11.30
CA LEU A 105 0.03 11.59 10.33
C LEU A 105 0.66 12.86 10.90
N HIS A 106 1.55 13.47 10.13
CA HIS A 106 2.26 14.68 10.52
C HIS A 106 1.93 15.82 9.56
N PRO A 107 1.23 16.88 10.02
CA PRO A 107 1.04 18.09 9.23
C PRO A 107 2.38 18.73 8.87
N ILE A 108 2.53 19.15 7.61
CA ILE A 108 3.70 19.86 7.12
C ILE A 108 3.37 21.35 7.08
N PHE A 109 4.16 22.14 7.80
CA PHE A 109 4.13 23.59 7.73
C PHE A 109 5.34 24.07 6.96
N LEU A 110 5.13 24.52 5.72
CA LEU A 110 6.19 25.04 4.87
C LEU A 110 6.42 26.52 5.23
N ASN A 111 7.57 26.83 5.82
CA ASN A 111 7.99 28.21 6.07
C ASN A 111 8.73 28.77 4.85
N ILE A 112 8.00 29.00 3.76
CA ILE A 112 8.58 29.51 2.51
C ILE A 112 8.56 31.03 2.56
N ILE A 113 9.73 31.66 2.51
CA ILE A 113 9.85 33.10 2.31
C ILE A 113 9.78 33.32 0.80
N THR A 114 8.61 33.71 0.30
CA THR A 114 8.47 34.19 -1.09
C THR A 114 8.96 35.64 -1.11
N SER A 115 10.15 35.87 -1.69
CA SER A 115 10.70 37.21 -1.90
C SER A 115 9.99 37.95 -3.02
#